data_AF-A0A940D2I0-F1
#
_entry.id   AF-A0A940D2I0-F1
#
_cell.length_a   1.000
_cell.length_b   1.000
_cell.length_c   1.000
_cell.angle_alpha   90.00
_cell.angle_beta   90.00
_cell.angle_gamma   90.00
#
_symmetry.space_group_name_H-M   'P 1'
#
loop_
_entity.id
_entity.type
_entity.pdbx_description
1 polymer ?
#
loop_
_entity_poly.entity_id
_entity_poly.type
_entity_poly.pdbx_seq_one_letter_code
_entity_poly.pdbx_strand_id
1 'polypeptide(L)'
;MDFLNQSWFWTGIFTLLGALGGVTFKEIISSRAMVKLERIRLYESEKFKAYDALYSFISDAFAYLRPLGDQRNDFIVLMKKRFYPDIKSKFLYFDSDIRKTLKTFEAQYECLGDDDLKPPIEQKLFLNKKIFEMLNILQINVEKKVDKLL
;
A
#
# COMPACT_ATOMS: atom_id res chain seq x y z
N MET A 1 18.43 9.34 -5.90
CA MET A 1 17.70 10.45 -6.54
C MET A 1 16.27 10.38 -6.03
N ASP A 2 15.84 11.38 -5.26
CA ASP A 2 14.54 11.40 -4.59
C ASP A 2 13.48 11.96 -5.53
N PHE A 3 12.81 11.07 -6.26
CA PHE A 3 11.66 11.42 -7.13
C PHE A 3 10.50 12.03 -6.32
N LEU A 4 10.38 11.69 -5.04
CA LEU A 4 9.31 12.13 -4.13
C LEU A 4 9.39 13.60 -3.71
N ASN A 5 10.57 14.22 -3.83
CA ASN A 5 10.77 15.64 -3.53
C ASN A 5 10.58 16.55 -4.76
N GLN A 6 10.24 15.99 -5.92
CA GLN A 6 10.08 16.78 -7.14
C GLN A 6 8.62 17.20 -7.34
N SER A 7 8.39 18.52 -7.34
CA SER A 7 7.07 19.16 -7.46
C SER A 7 6.32 18.83 -8.76
N TRP A 8 7.03 18.38 -9.81
CA TRP A 8 6.41 17.98 -11.07
C TRP A 8 5.67 16.63 -10.97
N PHE A 9 6.08 15.73 -10.04
CA PHE A 9 5.39 14.45 -9.81
C PHE A 9 3.98 14.68 -9.28
N TRP A 10 3.84 15.54 -8.27
CA TRP A 10 2.54 15.91 -7.70
C TRP A 10 1.67 16.71 -8.67
N THR A 11 2.28 17.63 -9.41
CA THR A 11 1.56 18.41 -10.44
C THR A 11 0.97 17.50 -11.52
N GLY A 12 1.69 16.47 -11.97
CA GLY A 12 1.18 15.49 -12.92
C GLY A 12 -0.05 14.74 -12.43
N ILE A 13 -0.05 14.29 -11.17
CA ILE A 13 -1.15 13.53 -10.55
C ILE A 13 -2.41 14.39 -10.41
N PHE A 14 -2.29 15.63 -9.93
CA PHE A 14 -3.46 16.51 -9.75
C PHE A 14 -4.06 16.97 -11.08
N THR A 15 -3.24 17.14 -12.12
CA THR A 15 -3.73 17.53 -13.45
C THR A 15 -4.51 16.40 -14.12
N LEU A 16 -4.09 15.14 -13.91
CA LEU A 16 -4.81 13.95 -14.39
C LEU A 16 -6.17 13.79 -13.69
N LEU A 17 -6.24 14.07 -12.39
CA LEU A 17 -7.49 14.09 -11.61
C LEU A 17 -8.41 15.25 -12.03
N GLY A 18 -7.85 16.40 -12.40
CA GLY A 18 -8.59 17.58 -12.87
C GLY A 18 -9.15 17.43 -14.29
N ALA A 19 -8.44 16.77 -15.19
CA ALA A 19 -8.82 16.63 -16.61
C ALA A 19 -10.07 15.76 -16.85
N LEU A 20 -10.43 14.89 -15.91
CA LEU A 20 -11.67 14.09 -15.96
C LEU A 20 -12.90 14.83 -15.42
N GLY A 21 -12.74 16.08 -14.95
CA GLY A 21 -13.82 16.88 -14.35
C GLY A 21 -14.63 17.74 -15.34
N GLY A 22 -14.32 17.72 -16.64
CA GLY A 22 -14.87 18.66 -17.61
C GLY A 22 -15.56 18.01 -18.80
N VAL A 23 -16.66 17.29 -18.60
CA VAL A 23 -17.60 17.00 -19.70
C VAL A 23 -19.01 17.39 -19.27
N THR A 24 -19.48 18.47 -19.87
CA THR A 24 -20.78 19.09 -19.66
C THR A 24 -21.92 18.22 -20.20
N PHE A 25 -22.91 18.02 -19.35
CA PHE A 25 -24.35 17.92 -19.63
C PHE A 25 -24.77 17.58 -21.07
N LYS A 26 -25.11 16.30 -21.30
CA LYS A 26 -26.34 15.98 -22.04
C LYS A 26 -27.18 15.04 -21.19
N GLU A 27 -28.24 15.62 -20.65
CA GLU A 27 -29.22 15.05 -19.75
C GLU A 27 -29.97 13.85 -20.39
N ILE A 28 -30.39 12.91 -19.53
CA ILE A 28 -31.34 11.81 -19.82
C ILE A 28 -30.73 10.52 -20.44
N ILE A 29 -29.48 10.17 -20.15
CA ILE A 29 -29.05 8.75 -20.26
C ILE A 29 -28.93 8.15 -18.86
N SER A 30 -30.12 7.89 -18.31
CA SER A 30 -30.49 7.13 -17.09
C SER A 30 -29.73 7.46 -15.80
N SER A 31 -30.46 7.94 -14.79
CA SER A 31 -29.95 8.12 -13.42
C SER A 31 -29.23 6.87 -12.88
N ARG A 32 -29.63 5.67 -13.31
CA ARG A 32 -28.96 4.41 -12.97
C ARG A 32 -27.55 4.29 -13.57
N ALA A 33 -27.35 4.71 -14.82
CA ALA A 33 -26.03 4.72 -15.45
C ALA A 33 -25.13 5.79 -14.80
N MET A 34 -25.66 6.97 -14.48
CA MET A 34 -24.92 8.00 -13.74
C MET A 34 -24.53 7.55 -12.33
N VAL A 35 -25.45 6.96 -11.57
CA VAL A 35 -25.16 6.39 -10.24
C VAL A 35 -24.13 5.25 -10.35
N LYS A 36 -24.21 4.42 -11.40
CA LYS A 36 -23.23 3.36 -11.64
C LYS A 36 -21.85 3.93 -11.97
N LEU A 37 -21.77 4.96 -12.82
CA LEU A 37 -20.52 5.67 -13.14
C LEU A 37 -19.93 6.35 -11.92
N GLU A 38 -20.76 6.98 -11.09
CA GLU A 38 -20.32 7.62 -9.85
C GLU A 38 -19.80 6.60 -8.84
N ARG A 39 -20.46 5.44 -8.70
CA ARG A 39 -19.93 4.32 -7.90
C ARG A 39 -18.60 3.79 -8.44
N ILE A 40 -18.45 3.67 -9.75
CA ILE A 40 -17.19 3.26 -10.37
C ILE A 40 -16.10 4.30 -10.06
N ARG A 41 -16.41 5.59 -10.22
CA ARG A 41 -15.49 6.69 -9.93
C ARG A 41 -15.08 6.73 -8.45
N LEU A 42 -16.03 6.56 -7.53
CA LEU A 42 -15.75 6.48 -6.10
C LEU A 42 -14.87 5.26 -5.79
N TYR A 43 -15.20 4.10 -6.34
CA TYR A 43 -14.40 2.90 -6.17
C TYR A 43 -12.98 3.06 -6.72
N GLU A 44 -12.81 3.66 -7.89
CA GLU A 44 -11.50 3.94 -8.49
C GLU A 44 -10.71 4.95 -7.65
N SER A 45 -11.38 5.98 -7.09
CA SER A 45 -10.76 6.93 -6.18
C SER A 45 -10.28 6.27 -4.89
N GLU A 46 -11.12 5.45 -4.26
CA GLU A 46 -10.73 4.70 -3.05
C GLU A 46 -9.64 3.67 -3.35
N LYS A 47 -9.68 3.05 -4.54
CA LYS A 47 -8.61 2.18 -5.00
C LYS A 47 -7.30 2.94 -5.12
N PHE A 48 -7.30 4.11 -5.76
CA PHE A 48 -6.09 4.94 -5.86
C PHE A 48 -5.53 5.31 -4.48
N LYS A 49 -6.39 5.80 -3.57
CA LYS A 49 -6.00 6.11 -2.17
C LYS A 49 -5.42 4.91 -1.44
N ALA A 50 -5.93 3.70 -1.69
CA ALA A 50 -5.39 2.49 -1.09
C ALA A 50 -3.97 2.20 -1.59
N TYR A 51 -3.73 2.33 -2.90
CA TYR A 51 -2.40 2.11 -3.48
C TYR A 51 -1.39 3.19 -3.05
N ASP A 52 -1.83 4.44 -2.94
CA ASP A 52 -1.02 5.53 -2.40
C ASP A 52 -0.64 5.30 -0.93
N ALA A 53 -1.59 4.89 -0.10
CA ALA A 53 -1.33 4.51 1.29
C ALA A 53 -0.35 3.33 1.39
N LEU A 54 -0.48 2.33 0.51
CA LEU A 54 0.43 1.19 0.45
C LEU A 54 1.84 1.60 0.03
N TYR A 55 1.96 2.48 -0.96
CA TYR A 55 3.24 3.01 -1.40
C TYR A 55 3.93 3.79 -0.27
N SER A 56 3.19 4.67 0.40
CA SER A 56 3.68 5.42 1.58
C SER A 56 4.11 4.49 2.71
N PHE A 57 3.33 3.44 3.00
CA PHE A 57 3.70 2.43 3.98
C PHE A 57 5.00 1.70 3.63
N ILE A 58 5.19 1.30 2.38
CA ILE A 58 6.41 0.61 1.93
C ILE A 58 7.62 1.53 2.11
N SER A 59 7.52 2.79 1.69
CA SER A 59 8.57 3.79 1.85
C SER A 59 8.95 3.96 3.32
N ASP A 60 7.95 4.15 4.18
CA ASP A 60 8.17 4.27 5.62
C ASP A 60 8.73 3.00 6.24
N ALA A 61 8.29 1.81 5.80
CA ALA A 61 8.82 0.54 6.29
C ALA A 61 10.31 0.39 6.01
N PHE A 62 10.78 0.76 4.81
CA PHE A 62 12.20 0.78 4.49
C PHE A 62 12.97 1.79 5.36
N ALA A 63 12.38 2.96 5.62
CA ALA A 63 13.00 3.99 6.46
C ALA A 63 13.04 3.61 7.96
N TYR A 64 12.01 2.92 8.46
CA TYR A 64 11.86 2.56 9.88
C TYR A 64 12.71 1.34 10.26
N LEU A 65 12.80 0.34 9.38
CA LEU A 65 13.49 -0.93 9.66
C LEU A 65 15.02 -0.85 9.49
N ARG A 66 15.61 0.32 9.75
CA ARG A 66 17.06 0.54 9.58
C ARG A 66 17.89 -0.50 10.36
N PRO A 67 19.02 -0.94 9.79
CA PRO A 67 19.83 -2.05 10.34
C PRO A 67 20.50 -1.77 11.70
N LEU A 68 20.36 -0.56 12.26
CA LEU A 68 21.05 -0.13 13.48
C LEU A 68 20.16 -0.20 14.75
N GLY A 69 18.86 -0.49 14.62
CA GLY A 69 17.88 -0.50 15.72
C GLY A 69 17.47 -1.88 16.26
N ASP A 70 16.52 -1.89 17.19
CA ASP A 70 15.82 -3.11 17.61
C ASP A 70 14.70 -3.44 16.61
N GLN A 71 15.12 -4.06 15.51
CA GLN A 71 14.28 -4.33 14.34
C GLN A 71 13.01 -5.12 14.66
N ARG A 72 13.02 -5.97 15.70
CA ARG A 72 11.82 -6.70 16.12
C ARG A 72 10.78 -5.72 16.66
N ASN A 73 11.20 -4.86 17.58
CA ASN A 73 10.33 -3.84 18.15
C ASN A 73 9.93 -2.80 17.09
N ASP A 74 10.84 -2.40 16.21
CA ASP A 74 10.54 -1.48 15.11
C ASP A 74 9.49 -2.08 14.16
N PHE A 75 9.59 -3.38 13.85
CA PHE A 75 8.60 -4.09 13.06
C PHE A 75 7.24 -4.20 13.77
N ILE A 76 7.22 -4.50 15.07
CA ILE A 76 5.98 -4.52 15.86
C ILE A 76 5.31 -3.15 15.86
N VAL A 77 6.09 -2.08 16.03
CA VAL A 77 5.61 -0.70 16.03
C VAL A 77 5.07 -0.33 14.64
N LEU A 78 5.80 -0.65 13.58
CA LEU A 78 5.37 -0.44 12.19
C LEU A 78 4.03 -1.12 11.92
N MET A 79 3.87 -2.37 12.35
CA MET A 79 2.64 -3.13 12.17
C MET A 79 1.46 -2.46 12.88
N LYS A 80 1.61 -2.17 14.17
CA LYS A 80 0.55 -1.57 15.00
C LYS A 80 0.17 -0.16 14.55
N LYS A 81 1.16 0.67 14.22
CA LYS A 81 0.93 2.10 13.94
C LYS A 81 0.57 2.39 12.49
N ARG A 82 1.04 1.58 11.54
CA ARG A 82 0.88 1.86 10.10
C ARG A 82 0.16 0.75 9.36
N PHE A 83 0.59 -0.50 9.49
CA PHE A 83 0.00 -1.59 8.71
C PHE A 83 -1.49 -1.79 9.01
N TYR A 84 -1.87 -1.98 10.28
CA TYR A 84 -3.27 -2.24 10.62
C TYR A 84 -4.20 -1.05 10.33
N PRO A 85 -3.87 0.20 10.73
CA PRO A 85 -4.74 1.34 10.47
C PRO A 85 -4.82 1.68 8.97
N ASP A 86 -3.67 1.71 8.29
CA ASP A 86 -3.59 2.32 6.96
C ASP A 86 -3.77 1.30 5.83
N ILE A 87 -3.33 0.06 6.03
CA ILE A 87 -3.26 -0.96 4.98
C ILE A 87 -4.33 -2.02 5.16
N LYS A 88 -4.45 -2.63 6.35
CA LYS A 88 -5.40 -3.72 6.61
C LYS A 88 -6.84 -3.30 6.31
N SER A 89 -7.21 -2.08 6.71
CA SER A 89 -8.53 -1.49 6.46
C SER A 89 -8.88 -1.39 4.97
N LYS A 90 -7.88 -1.35 4.08
CA LYS A 90 -8.03 -1.17 2.63
C LYS A 90 -7.79 -2.44 1.82
N PHE A 91 -7.69 -3.60 2.46
CA PHE A 91 -7.34 -4.88 1.82
C PHE A 91 -8.19 -5.20 0.58
N LEU A 92 -9.48 -4.86 0.58
CA LEU A 92 -10.41 -5.18 -0.51
C LEU A 92 -10.06 -4.47 -1.82
N TYR A 93 -9.33 -3.35 -1.77
CA TYR A 93 -8.97 -2.58 -2.96
C TYR A 93 -7.72 -3.10 -3.66
N PHE A 94 -6.89 -3.88 -2.97
CA PHE A 94 -5.66 -4.43 -3.54
C PHE A 94 -5.94 -5.66 -4.39
N ASP A 95 -5.18 -5.82 -5.47
CA ASP A 95 -5.21 -7.03 -6.29
C ASP A 95 -4.73 -8.28 -5.50
N SER A 96 -5.09 -9.47 -5.98
CA SER A 96 -4.86 -10.75 -5.27
C SER A 96 -3.41 -10.97 -4.85
N ASP A 97 -2.46 -10.64 -5.71
CA ASP A 97 -1.05 -10.93 -5.50
C ASP A 97 -0.47 -10.04 -4.39
N ILE A 98 -0.88 -8.77 -4.37
CA ILE A 98 -0.55 -7.83 -3.30
C ILE A 98 -1.15 -8.32 -1.98
N ARG A 99 -2.43 -8.69 -1.96
CA ARG A 99 -3.07 -9.24 -0.75
C ARG A 99 -2.37 -10.50 -0.24
N LYS A 100 -1.92 -11.38 -1.13
CA LYS A 100 -1.20 -12.61 -0.75
C LYS A 100 0.11 -12.25 -0.05
N THR A 101 0.88 -11.31 -0.60
CA THR A 101 2.12 -10.85 0.04
C THR A 101 1.85 -10.14 1.37
N LEU A 102 0.85 -9.27 1.45
CA LEU A 102 0.46 -8.59 2.68
C LEU A 102 0.00 -9.56 3.78
N LYS A 103 -0.71 -10.64 3.43
CA LYS A 103 -1.08 -11.70 4.39
C LYS A 103 0.15 -12.46 4.91
N THR A 104 1.12 -12.76 4.04
CA THR A 104 2.37 -13.39 4.47
C THR A 104 3.15 -12.45 5.41
N PHE A 105 3.15 -11.16 5.10
CA PHE A 105 3.77 -10.11 5.92
C PHE A 105 3.12 -10.02 7.32
N GLU A 106 1.79 -10.02 7.37
CA GLU A 106 1.00 -10.04 8.60
C GLU A 106 1.26 -11.31 9.42
N ALA A 107 1.31 -12.49 8.78
CA ALA A 107 1.60 -13.75 9.46
C ALA A 107 2.99 -13.74 10.14
N GLN A 108 4.00 -13.05 9.56
CA GLN A 108 5.29 -12.91 10.24
C GLN A 108 5.16 -12.13 11.55
N TYR A 109 4.26 -11.14 11.63
CA TYR A 109 3.99 -10.41 12.85
C TYR A 109 3.22 -11.26 13.88
N GLU A 110 2.23 -12.04 13.44
CA GLU A 110 1.48 -12.94 14.32
C GLU A 110 2.41 -13.97 14.99
N CYS A 111 3.35 -14.54 14.23
CA CYS A 111 4.38 -15.45 14.75
C CYS A 111 5.29 -14.82 15.81
N LEU A 112 5.42 -13.48 15.87
CA LEU A 112 6.26 -12.80 16.87
C LEU A 112 5.55 -12.62 18.23
N GLY A 113 4.22 -12.73 18.24
CA GLY A 113 3.37 -12.53 19.42
C GLY A 113 2.99 -13.81 20.16
N ASP A 114 3.37 -14.97 19.63
CA ASP A 114 3.11 -16.28 20.24
C ASP A 114 4.40 -16.81 20.87
N ASP A 115 4.38 -16.96 22.20
CA ASP A 115 5.52 -17.37 23.01
C ASP A 115 5.92 -18.84 22.76
N ASP A 116 4.98 -19.68 22.33
CA ASP A 116 5.20 -21.10 21.98
C ASP A 116 5.75 -21.27 20.56
N LEU A 117 5.62 -20.24 19.72
CA LEU A 117 6.15 -20.18 18.36
C LEU A 117 7.38 -19.28 18.25
N LYS A 118 8.12 -19.04 19.35
CA LYS A 118 9.38 -18.28 19.34
C LYS A 118 10.56 -19.17 18.93
N PRO A 119 11.04 -19.15 17.67
CA PRO A 119 12.27 -19.85 17.32
C PRO A 119 13.49 -19.27 18.06
N PRO A 120 14.47 -20.11 18.42
CA PRO A 120 15.66 -19.69 19.14
C PRO A 120 16.57 -18.83 18.26
N ILE A 121 16.76 -17.55 18.65
CA ILE A 121 17.91 -16.63 18.44
C ILE A 121 18.42 -16.36 17.00
N GLU A 122 18.34 -17.28 16.04
CA GLU A 122 18.69 -17.07 14.61
C GLU A 122 17.67 -16.20 13.84
N GLN A 123 16.55 -15.85 14.48
CA GLN A 123 15.46 -15.02 13.96
C GLN A 123 15.89 -13.66 13.39
N LYS A 124 16.92 -13.03 13.97
CA LYS A 124 17.29 -11.66 13.59
C LYS A 124 17.73 -11.57 12.13
N LEU A 125 18.45 -12.58 11.62
CA LEU A 125 18.87 -12.63 10.22
C LEU A 125 17.71 -13.02 9.28
N PHE A 126 16.88 -13.98 9.72
CA PHE A 126 15.78 -14.53 8.92
C PHE A 126 14.62 -13.55 8.73
N LEU A 127 14.18 -12.90 9.81
CA LEU A 127 13.11 -11.88 9.75
C LEU A 127 13.54 -10.72 8.85
N ASN A 128 14.77 -10.23 9.00
CA ASN A 128 15.25 -9.10 8.21
C ASN A 128 15.23 -9.41 6.72
N LYS A 129 15.91 -10.48 6.29
CA LYS A 129 16.01 -10.80 4.86
C LYS A 129 14.63 -11.03 4.26
N LYS A 130 13.76 -11.77 4.94
CA LYS A 130 12.42 -12.09 4.45
C LYS A 130 11.48 -10.89 4.45
N ILE A 131 11.55 -10.01 5.46
CA ILE A 131 10.76 -8.77 5.52
C ILE A 131 11.17 -7.83 4.38
N PHE A 132 12.46 -7.61 4.18
CA PHE A 132 12.95 -6.78 3.07
C PHE A 132 12.62 -7.38 1.70
N GLU A 133 12.73 -8.71 1.53
CA GLU A 133 12.28 -9.40 0.31
C GLU A 133 10.79 -9.18 0.05
N MET A 134 9.94 -9.30 1.07
CA MET A 134 8.50 -9.03 0.94
C MET A 134 8.21 -7.57 0.61
N LEU A 135 8.91 -6.61 1.23
CA LEU A 135 8.77 -5.18 0.92
C LEU A 135 9.17 -4.87 -0.53
N ASN A 136 10.26 -5.46 -1.01
CA ASN A 136 10.68 -5.34 -2.42
C ASN A 136 9.63 -5.93 -3.37
N ILE A 137 9.08 -7.12 -3.05
CA ILE A 137 8.00 -7.73 -3.86
C ILE A 137 6.76 -6.84 -3.87
N LEU A 138 6.38 -6.27 -2.73
CA LEU A 138 5.27 -5.32 -2.64
C LEU A 138 5.54 -4.09 -3.48
N GLN A 139 6.72 -3.49 -3.39
CA GLN A 139 7.12 -2.33 -4.18
C GLN A 139 6.99 -2.60 -5.67
N ILE A 140 7.60 -3.68 -6.16
CA ILE A 140 7.55 -4.06 -7.58
C ILE A 140 6.10 -4.25 -8.05
N ASN A 141 5.26 -4.91 -7.25
CA ASN A 141 3.87 -5.18 -7.63
C ASN A 141 3.00 -3.91 -7.59
N VAL A 142 3.28 -2.99 -6.68
CA VAL A 142 2.60 -1.69 -6.61
C VAL A 142 3.02 -0.81 -7.78
N GLU A 143 4.32 -0.69 -8.08
CA GLU A 143 4.84 0.08 -9.21
C GLU A 143 4.26 -0.43 -10.53
N LYS A 144 4.31 -1.75 -10.79
CA LYS A 144 3.68 -2.38 -11.95
C LYS A 144 2.19 -2.07 -12.09
N LYS A 145 1.50 -1.80 -10.98
CA LYS A 145 0.08 -1.48 -11.01
C LYS A 145 -0.17 0.00 -11.20
N VAL A 146 0.60 0.86 -10.53
CA VAL A 146 0.56 2.31 -10.69
C VAL A 146 0.90 2.70 -12.12
N ASP A 147 1.92 2.08 -12.73
CA ASP A 147 2.30 2.28 -14.14
C ASP A 147 1.19 1.88 -15.13
N LYS A 148 0.21 1.08 -14.70
CA LYS A 148 -0.96 0.70 -15.52
C LYS A 148 -2.18 1.57 -15.23
N LEU A 149 -2.16 2.32 -14.12
CA LEU A 149 -3.23 3.23 -13.71
C LEU A 149 -2.97 4.67 -14.19
N LEU A 150 -1.71 5.03 -14.43
CA LEU A 150 -1.25 6.25 -15.09
C LEU A 150 -1.10 6.02 -16.60
#